data_AF-A0A967U064-F1
#
_entry.id   AF-A0A967U064-F1
#
_cell.length_a   1.000
_cell.length_b   1.000
_cell.length_c   1.000
_cell.angle_alpha   90.00
_cell.angle_beta   90.00
_cell.angle_gamma   90.00
#
_symmetry.space_group_name_H-M   'P 1'
#
loop_
_entity.id
_entity.type
_entity.pdbx_description
1 polymer ?
#
loop_
_entity_poly.entity_id
_entity_poly.type
_entity_poly.pdbx_seq_one_letter_code
_entity_poly.pdbx_strand_id
1 'polypeptide(L)'
;MAKVYCKYHPAVPARWSCDQCRINFCMDCVHQDKPGSDPHCPICGRKALSLGAGNLIRPFWYRIPHFFLFPAHLTPLLFILALTALSMLVSRSLFGMLIQLVIYIVFLKYAFVVLEDMAHGHLKPKPITGSVVSDEMELPFKQILLIFFIVTINYKVLDYFGNGPHMLVRGLSTLAFPAAIMVLAVEHSFFKALNPLVLLLTIKRIGPSYFILFIFLALLQFSSEQAIYLLMSILPGEFFFASVNFISMYFVLIMYSMMGYVLYQYHEPLGFSIEEEYLEDRDKHKTDSGDPRFRHIDILIQEGKIAEAEQRLIQTIKDNPGELGPREKLHRLYIAMRNR
;
A
#
# COMPACT_ATOMS: atom_id res chain seq x y z
N MET A 1 9.80 -11.90 5.80
CA MET A 1 10.65 -12.65 4.84
C MET A 1 11.90 -11.84 4.60
N ALA A 2 13.07 -12.48 4.49
CA ALA A 2 14.31 -11.78 4.15
C ALA A 2 14.18 -11.20 2.73
N LYS A 3 14.57 -9.93 2.53
CA LYS A 3 14.56 -9.31 1.20
C LYS A 3 15.56 -10.03 0.30
N VAL A 4 15.13 -10.34 -0.91
CA VAL A 4 15.98 -10.90 -1.96
C VAL A 4 16.45 -9.76 -2.86
N TYR A 5 17.76 -9.61 -3.02
CA TYR A 5 18.35 -8.53 -3.81
C TYR A 5 18.81 -9.00 -5.19
N CYS A 6 18.90 -8.08 -6.13
CA CYS A 6 19.45 -8.35 -7.46
C CYS A 6 20.95 -8.64 -7.37
N LYS A 7 21.43 -9.67 -8.08
CA LYS A 7 22.87 -10.00 -8.14
C LYS A 7 23.70 -8.83 -8.68
N TYR A 8 23.16 -8.11 -9.67
CA TYR A 8 23.85 -7.04 -10.39
C TYR A 8 23.63 -5.65 -9.78
N HIS A 9 22.54 -5.50 -9.01
CA HIS A 9 22.24 -4.28 -8.26
C HIS A 9 21.96 -4.66 -6.80
N PRO A 10 23.01 -4.84 -5.97
CA PRO A 10 22.84 -5.33 -4.60
C PRO A 10 21.97 -4.45 -3.70
N ALA A 11 21.84 -3.16 -4.04
CA ALA A 11 20.96 -2.23 -3.34
C ALA A 11 19.49 -2.33 -3.74
N VAL A 12 19.18 -2.96 -4.88
CA VAL A 12 17.83 -2.99 -5.47
C VAL A 12 17.19 -4.37 -5.22
N PRO A 13 15.96 -4.42 -4.67
CA PRO A 13 15.25 -5.68 -4.49
C PRO A 13 14.97 -6.36 -5.84
N ALA A 14 15.10 -7.68 -5.87
CA ALA A 14 14.79 -8.49 -7.03
C ALA A 14 13.27 -8.64 -7.21
N ARG A 15 12.79 -8.59 -8.45
CA ARG A 15 11.39 -8.94 -8.81
C ARG A 15 11.30 -10.36 -9.34
N TRP A 16 12.36 -10.83 -9.99
CA TRP A 16 12.38 -12.06 -10.73
C TRP A 16 13.52 -12.97 -10.26
N SER A 17 13.33 -14.27 -10.39
CA SER A 17 14.34 -15.28 -10.12
C SER A 17 14.36 -16.35 -11.19
N CYS A 18 15.56 -16.80 -11.57
CA CYS A 18 15.71 -17.93 -12.50
C CYS A 18 16.07 -19.19 -11.71
N ASP A 19 15.30 -20.26 -11.90
CA ASP A 19 15.48 -21.57 -11.26
C ASP A 19 16.79 -22.26 -11.69
N GLN A 20 17.13 -22.19 -12.98
CA GLN A 20 18.31 -22.83 -13.55
C GLN A 20 19.59 -22.11 -13.15
N CYS A 21 19.65 -20.80 -13.37
CA CYS A 21 20.83 -20.02 -13.04
C CYS A 21 20.95 -19.73 -11.54
N ARG A 22 19.85 -19.87 -10.78
CA ARG A 22 19.74 -19.47 -9.37
C ARG A 22 20.15 -18.01 -9.13
N ILE A 23 19.81 -17.14 -10.07
CA ILE A 23 20.12 -15.70 -10.04
C ILE A 23 18.81 -14.91 -9.89
N ASN A 24 18.85 -13.88 -9.05
CA ASN A 24 17.75 -12.96 -8.82
C ASN A 24 18.00 -11.64 -9.56
N PHE A 25 16.97 -11.14 -10.23
CA PHE A 25 17.01 -9.97 -11.10
C PHE A 25 16.02 -8.90 -10.62
N CYS A 26 16.44 -7.63 -10.62
CA CYS A 26 15.50 -6.51 -10.53
C CYS A 26 14.79 -6.31 -11.88
N MET A 27 13.82 -5.39 -11.93
CA MET A 27 13.09 -5.07 -13.17
C MET A 27 13.98 -4.60 -14.30
N ASP A 28 15.12 -3.99 -13.97
CA ASP A 28 16.05 -3.43 -14.93
C ASP A 28 17.03 -4.46 -15.50
N CYS A 29 17.18 -5.61 -14.84
CA CYS A 29 18.12 -6.68 -15.23
C CYS A 29 17.45 -7.87 -15.90
N VAL A 30 16.12 -7.98 -15.84
CA VAL A 30 15.38 -9.05 -16.52
C VAL A 30 15.21 -8.70 -18.00
N HIS A 31 15.21 -9.69 -18.88
CA HIS A 31 14.99 -9.45 -20.31
C HIS A 31 13.50 -9.52 -20.62
N GLN A 32 12.99 -8.54 -21.36
CA GLN A 32 11.63 -8.49 -21.88
C GLN A 32 11.67 -7.98 -23.32
N ASP A 33 11.04 -8.69 -24.25
CA ASP A 33 10.99 -8.29 -25.66
C ASP A 33 10.14 -7.03 -25.86
N LYS A 34 9.07 -6.92 -25.06
CA LYS A 34 8.18 -5.75 -24.98
C LYS A 34 7.84 -5.44 -23.53
N PRO A 35 7.55 -4.18 -23.17
CA PRO A 35 7.01 -3.85 -21.85
C PRO A 35 5.78 -4.71 -21.56
N GLY A 36 5.79 -5.46 -20.46
CA GLY A 36 4.69 -6.34 -20.06
C GLY A 36 4.68 -7.73 -20.70
N SER A 37 5.66 -8.07 -21.53
CA SER A 37 5.86 -9.45 -22.01
C SER A 37 6.42 -10.36 -20.92
N ASP A 38 6.26 -11.67 -21.10
CA ASP A 38 6.80 -12.67 -20.19
C ASP A 38 8.31 -12.45 -19.97
N PRO A 39 8.77 -12.26 -18.72
CA PRO A 39 10.16 -11.98 -18.43
C PRO A 39 11.03 -13.24 -18.60
N HIS A 40 12.18 -13.07 -19.23
CA HIS A 40 13.15 -14.13 -19.46
C HIS A 40 14.48 -13.81 -18.77
N CYS A 41 15.18 -14.88 -18.38
CA CYS A 41 16.53 -14.77 -17.85
C CYS A 41 17.47 -14.29 -18.97
N PRO A 42 18.26 -13.23 -18.74
CA PRO A 42 19.16 -12.70 -19.75
C PRO A 42 20.29 -13.67 -20.16
N ILE A 43 20.59 -14.65 -19.29
CA ILE A 43 21.75 -15.55 -19.44
C ILE A 43 21.35 -16.84 -20.15
N CYS A 44 20.25 -17.47 -19.73
CA CYS A 44 19.82 -18.77 -20.24
C CYS A 44 18.58 -18.71 -21.12
N GLY A 45 17.92 -17.55 -21.24
CA GLY A 45 16.72 -17.36 -22.05
C GLY A 45 15.45 -18.05 -21.55
N ARG A 46 15.48 -18.72 -20.40
CA ARG A 46 14.26 -19.35 -19.82
C ARG A 46 13.38 -18.32 -19.12
N LYS A 47 12.08 -18.62 -19.03
CA LYS A 47 11.11 -17.80 -18.30
C LYS A 47 11.54 -17.62 -16.85
N ALA A 48 11.57 -16.38 -16.38
CA ALA A 48 11.89 -16.04 -15.01
C ALA A 48 10.63 -16.13 -14.13
N LEU A 49 10.78 -16.64 -12.92
CA LEU A 49 9.71 -16.76 -11.94
C LEU A 49 9.57 -15.45 -11.15
N SER A 50 8.33 -15.00 -10.91
CA SER A 50 8.09 -13.84 -10.05
C SER A 50 8.40 -14.20 -8.60
N LEU A 51 9.18 -13.36 -7.92
CA LEU A 51 9.34 -13.41 -6.46
C LEU A 51 8.18 -12.71 -5.73
N GLY A 52 7.26 -12.12 -6.49
CA GLY A 52 6.13 -11.34 -6.01
C GLY A 52 6.49 -9.90 -5.67
N ALA A 53 5.51 -9.00 -5.84
CA ALA A 53 5.62 -7.59 -5.52
C ALA A 53 5.93 -7.34 -4.03
N GLY A 54 5.62 -8.30 -3.15
CA GLY A 54 5.96 -8.22 -1.73
C GLY A 54 7.46 -8.10 -1.42
N ASN A 55 8.35 -8.49 -2.35
CA ASN A 55 9.80 -8.29 -2.17
C ASN A 55 10.25 -6.88 -2.58
N LEU A 56 9.50 -6.22 -3.47
CA LEU A 56 9.74 -4.86 -3.93
C LEU A 56 9.17 -3.83 -2.94
N ILE A 57 7.94 -4.08 -2.47
CA ILE A 57 7.21 -3.16 -1.60
C ILE A 57 7.82 -3.19 -0.20
N ARG A 58 8.07 -2.01 0.37
CA ARG A 58 8.57 -1.89 1.74
C ARG A 58 7.46 -2.30 2.72
N PRO A 59 7.78 -3.03 3.80
CA PRO A 59 6.77 -3.33 4.79
C PRO A 59 6.19 -2.07 5.43
N PHE A 60 4.89 -2.07 5.75
CA PHE A 60 4.20 -0.89 6.27
C PHE A 60 4.84 -0.31 7.54
N TRP A 61 5.41 -1.13 8.43
CA TRP A 61 6.08 -0.67 9.65
C TRP A 61 7.38 0.13 9.41
N TYR A 62 7.95 0.09 8.20
CA TYR A 62 9.03 0.99 7.82
C TYR A 62 8.54 2.35 7.29
N ARG A 63 7.23 2.47 7.04
CA ARG A 63 6.59 3.69 6.52
C ARG A 63 5.71 4.41 7.55
N ILE A 64 5.80 4.05 8.84
CA ILE A 64 5.00 4.67 9.91
C ILE A 64 5.00 6.21 9.85
N PRO A 65 6.14 6.91 9.74
CA PRO A 65 6.14 8.37 9.68
C PRO A 65 5.31 8.95 8.51
N HIS A 66 5.26 8.24 7.38
CA HIS A 66 4.51 8.69 6.21
C HIS A 66 3.00 8.64 6.45
N PHE A 67 2.50 7.63 7.16
CA PHE A 67 1.08 7.56 7.51
C PHE A 67 0.66 8.68 8.46
N PHE A 68 1.51 9.03 9.43
CA PHE A 68 1.24 10.19 10.31
C PHE A 68 1.30 11.52 9.56
N LEU A 69 2.17 11.66 8.56
CA LEU A 69 2.23 12.86 7.73
C LEU A 69 1.09 12.96 6.72
N PHE A 70 0.41 11.85 6.41
CA PHE A 70 -0.61 11.81 5.38
C PHE A 70 -1.76 12.81 5.63
N PRO A 71 -2.42 12.84 6.81
CA PRO A 71 -3.48 13.82 7.08
C PRO A 71 -2.95 15.25 7.22
N ALA A 72 -1.64 15.44 7.38
CA ALA A 72 -0.99 16.75 7.47
C ALA A 72 -0.69 17.36 6.09
N HIS A 73 -0.87 16.63 4.99
CA HIS A 73 -0.85 17.21 3.66
C HIS A 73 -1.95 18.26 3.49
N LEU A 74 -1.70 19.28 2.67
CA LEU A 74 -2.57 20.45 2.51
C LEU A 74 -4.03 20.06 2.21
N THR A 75 -4.25 19.13 1.28
CA THR A 75 -5.60 18.73 0.85
C THR A 75 -6.39 18.01 1.96
N PRO A 76 -5.91 16.90 2.56
CA PRO A 76 -6.58 16.27 3.70
C PRO A 76 -6.75 17.23 4.90
N LEU A 77 -5.72 18.03 5.21
CA LEU A 77 -5.72 18.91 6.36
C LEU A 77 -6.81 19.98 6.25
N LEU A 78 -6.89 20.66 5.10
CA LEU A 78 -7.93 21.67 4.86
C LEU A 78 -9.33 21.06 4.89
N PHE A 79 -9.48 19.83 4.40
CA PHE A 79 -10.75 19.13 4.45
C PHE A 79 -11.19 18.80 5.89
N ILE A 80 -10.29 18.26 6.71
CA ILE A 80 -10.55 18.00 8.13
C ILE A 80 -10.84 19.32 8.87
N LEU A 81 -10.07 20.39 8.61
CA LEU A 81 -10.32 21.71 9.18
C LEU A 81 -11.70 22.27 8.79
N ALA A 82 -12.10 22.13 7.53
CA ALA A 82 -13.41 22.57 7.06
C ALA A 82 -14.55 21.80 7.74
N LEU A 83 -14.44 20.46 7.82
CA LEU A 83 -15.44 19.62 8.48
C LEU A 83 -15.53 19.89 9.98
N THR A 84 -14.41 20.12 10.65
CA THR A 84 -14.37 20.42 12.09
C THR A 84 -14.89 21.82 12.40
N ALA A 85 -14.59 22.82 11.58
CA ALA A 85 -15.19 24.15 11.67
C ALA A 85 -16.70 24.09 11.45
N LEU A 86 -17.18 23.34 10.46
CA LEU A 86 -18.61 23.11 10.23
C LEU A 86 -19.26 22.40 11.42
N SER A 87 -18.60 21.37 11.96
CA SER A 87 -19.06 20.63 13.13
C SER A 87 -19.22 21.54 14.36
N MET A 88 -18.30 22.49 14.56
CA MET A 88 -18.36 23.50 15.62
C MET A 88 -19.56 24.44 15.46
N LEU A 89 -19.78 24.97 14.24
CA LEU A 89 -20.91 25.88 13.97
C LEU A 89 -22.27 25.20 14.20
N VAL A 90 -22.36 23.94 13.81
CA VAL A 90 -23.61 23.19 13.82
C VAL A 90 -23.94 22.61 15.20
N SER A 91 -22.93 22.38 16.06
CA SER A 91 -23.12 21.87 17.43
C SER A 91 -24.07 22.72 18.29
N ARG A 92 -24.29 23.99 17.94
CA ARG A 92 -25.20 24.92 18.64
C ARG A 92 -26.66 24.84 18.19
N SER A 93 -26.95 24.09 17.12
CA SER A 93 -28.29 23.97 16.52
C SER A 93 -29.08 22.79 17.09
N LEU A 94 -30.41 22.91 17.14
CA LEU A 94 -31.32 21.80 17.49
C LEU A 94 -31.16 20.59 16.57
N PHE A 95 -30.78 20.80 15.31
CA PHE A 95 -30.52 19.73 14.34
C PHE A 95 -29.05 19.28 14.32
N GLY A 96 -28.25 19.70 15.31
CA GLY A 96 -26.80 19.50 15.34
C GLY A 96 -26.37 18.04 15.18
N MET A 97 -27.08 17.13 15.84
CA MET A 97 -26.78 15.69 15.82
C MET A 97 -26.95 15.07 14.42
N LEU A 98 -28.00 15.42 13.69
CA LEU A 98 -28.24 14.90 12.33
C LEU A 98 -27.16 15.39 11.37
N ILE A 99 -26.78 16.67 11.46
CA ILE A 99 -25.74 17.22 10.60
C ILE A 99 -24.36 16.67 10.97
N GLN A 100 -24.09 16.40 12.24
CA GLN A 100 -22.86 15.71 12.66
C GLN A 100 -22.77 14.28 12.12
N LEU A 101 -23.90 13.57 12.05
CA LEU A 101 -23.95 12.27 11.38
C LEU A 101 -23.59 12.40 9.89
N VAL A 102 -24.12 13.43 9.20
CA VAL A 102 -23.78 13.70 7.80
C VAL A 102 -22.30 14.04 7.63
N ILE A 103 -21.74 14.88 8.51
CA ILE A 103 -20.29 15.21 8.52
C ILE A 103 -19.46 13.93 8.69
N TYR A 104 -19.86 13.06 9.62
CA TYR A 104 -19.18 11.80 9.86
C TYR A 104 -19.26 10.88 8.63
N ILE A 105 -20.41 10.77 7.96
CA ILE A 105 -20.58 9.98 6.74
C ILE A 105 -19.70 10.52 5.60
N VAL A 106 -19.69 11.84 5.40
CA VAL A 106 -18.86 12.50 4.38
C VAL A 106 -17.37 12.27 4.65
N PHE A 107 -16.94 12.40 5.91
CA PHE A 107 -15.57 12.11 6.31
C PHE A 107 -15.23 10.62 6.10
N LEU A 108 -16.13 9.71 6.46
CA LEU A 108 -15.92 8.27 6.30
C LEU A 108 -15.81 7.89 4.83
N LYS A 109 -16.57 8.54 3.94
CA LYS A 109 -16.42 8.37 2.49
C LYS A 109 -15.01 8.78 2.06
N TYR A 110 -14.56 9.94 2.48
CA TYR A 110 -13.21 10.38 2.18
C TYR A 110 -12.14 9.40 2.70
N ALA A 111 -12.32 8.85 3.90
CA ALA A 111 -11.42 7.84 4.45
C ALA A 111 -11.38 6.55 3.60
N PHE A 112 -12.53 6.09 3.09
CA PHE A 112 -12.59 4.96 2.15
C PHE A 112 -11.89 5.25 0.83
N VAL A 113 -12.08 6.43 0.26
CA VAL A 113 -11.37 6.83 -0.97
C VAL A 113 -9.86 6.81 -0.75
N VAL A 114 -9.39 7.31 0.39
CA VAL A 114 -7.96 7.21 0.75
C VAL A 114 -7.51 5.76 0.92
N LEU A 115 -8.33 4.90 1.52
CA LEU A 115 -8.00 3.48 1.66
C LEU A 115 -7.87 2.79 0.30
N GLU A 116 -8.82 3.01 -0.61
CA GLU A 116 -8.83 2.48 -1.98
C GLU A 116 -7.66 3.01 -2.80
N ASP A 117 -7.43 4.32 -2.79
CA ASP A 117 -6.30 4.96 -3.45
C ASP A 117 -4.98 4.34 -2.99
N MET A 118 -4.80 4.21 -1.67
CA MET A 118 -3.61 3.59 -1.08
C MET A 118 -3.51 2.11 -1.47
N ALA A 119 -4.62 1.37 -1.56
CA ALA A 119 -4.66 -0.04 -1.98
C ALA A 119 -4.25 -0.22 -3.45
N HIS A 120 -4.59 0.73 -4.32
CA HIS A 120 -4.21 0.72 -5.74
C HIS A 120 -2.80 1.26 -6.02
N GLY A 121 -2.10 1.76 -4.98
CA GLY A 121 -0.72 2.25 -5.06
C GLY A 121 -0.58 3.77 -5.15
N HIS A 122 -1.67 4.54 -5.07
CA HIS A 122 -1.67 6.00 -5.06
C HIS A 122 -1.29 6.53 -3.67
N LEU A 123 0.01 6.58 -3.36
CA LEU A 123 0.48 6.90 -2.01
C LEU A 123 0.49 8.39 -1.65
N LYS A 124 0.05 9.25 -2.56
CA LYS A 124 -0.04 10.70 -2.35
C LYS A 124 -1.50 11.13 -2.44
N PRO A 125 -1.93 12.09 -1.61
CA PRO A 125 -3.32 12.55 -1.63
C PRO A 125 -3.65 13.18 -2.98
N LYS A 126 -4.74 12.72 -3.59
CA LYS A 126 -5.35 13.34 -4.77
C LYS A 126 -6.13 14.60 -4.38
N PRO A 127 -6.28 15.59 -5.28
CA PRO A 127 -7.15 16.73 -5.04
C PRO A 127 -8.59 16.27 -4.82
N ILE A 128 -9.28 16.86 -3.83
CA ILE A 128 -10.67 16.55 -3.54
C ILE A 128 -11.56 17.22 -4.59
N THR A 129 -12.18 16.44 -5.45
CA THR A 129 -13.21 16.88 -6.41
C THR A 129 -14.60 16.62 -5.85
N GLY A 130 -15.63 17.30 -6.37
CA GLY A 130 -17.01 17.09 -5.93
C GLY A 130 -17.47 15.63 -6.09
N SER A 131 -16.96 14.92 -7.11
CA SER A 131 -17.22 13.50 -7.35
C SER A 131 -16.73 12.58 -6.22
N VAL A 132 -15.62 12.92 -5.56
CA VAL A 132 -15.07 12.15 -4.43
C VAL A 132 -16.06 12.09 -3.25
N VAL A 133 -16.91 13.11 -3.12
CA VAL A 133 -17.91 13.22 -2.05
C VAL A 133 -19.27 12.65 -2.47
N SER A 134 -19.60 12.62 -3.76
CA SER A 134 -20.92 12.19 -4.24
C SER A 134 -20.97 10.75 -4.75
N ASP A 135 -19.89 10.24 -5.34
CA ASP A 135 -19.88 8.94 -5.99
C ASP A 135 -19.73 7.83 -4.94
N GLU A 136 -20.40 6.69 -5.12
CA GLU A 136 -20.24 5.50 -4.27
C GLU A 136 -20.42 5.75 -2.76
N MET A 137 -21.44 6.54 -2.40
CA MET A 137 -21.80 6.82 -1.00
C MET A 137 -22.26 5.59 -0.21
N GLU A 138 -22.36 4.41 -0.84
CA GLU A 138 -22.80 3.17 -0.20
C GLU A 138 -21.81 2.60 0.84
N LEU A 139 -20.50 2.84 0.70
CA LEU A 139 -19.49 2.25 1.58
C LEU A 139 -19.58 2.73 3.04
N PRO A 140 -19.67 4.03 3.34
CA PRO A 140 -19.92 4.52 4.70
C PRO A 140 -21.15 3.89 5.35
N PHE A 141 -22.26 3.79 4.62
CA PHE A 141 -23.48 3.18 5.14
C PHE A 141 -23.31 1.69 5.42
N LYS A 142 -22.62 0.94 4.53
CA LYS A 142 -22.29 -0.47 4.76
C LYS A 142 -21.41 -0.64 6.00
N GLN A 143 -20.47 0.26 6.26
CA GLN A 143 -19.66 0.22 7.49
C GLN A 143 -20.48 0.52 8.74
N ILE A 144 -21.34 1.54 8.72
CA ILE A 144 -22.22 1.86 9.85
C ILE A 144 -23.12 0.66 10.16
N LEU A 145 -23.68 0.03 9.13
CA LEU A 145 -24.48 -1.18 9.25
C LEU A 145 -23.65 -2.36 9.82
N LEU A 146 -22.40 -2.49 9.40
CA LEU A 146 -21.48 -3.52 9.90
C LEU A 146 -21.20 -3.32 11.40
N ILE A 147 -20.89 -2.09 11.82
CA ILE A 147 -20.69 -1.74 13.22
C ILE A 147 -21.96 -2.05 14.02
N PHE A 148 -23.12 -1.63 13.54
CA PHE A 148 -24.41 -1.90 14.18
C PHE A 148 -24.65 -3.40 14.38
N PHE A 149 -24.36 -4.21 13.36
CA PHE A 149 -24.52 -5.66 13.44
C PHE A 149 -23.53 -6.30 14.43
N ILE A 150 -22.25 -5.91 14.40
CA ILE A 150 -21.23 -6.39 15.35
C ILE A 150 -21.60 -6.03 16.79
N VAL A 151 -22.03 -4.79 17.05
CA VAL A 151 -22.47 -4.35 18.37
C VAL A 151 -23.69 -5.16 18.84
N THR A 152 -24.66 -5.39 17.95
CA THR A 152 -25.86 -6.18 18.25
C THR A 152 -25.50 -7.62 18.64
N ILE A 153 -24.60 -8.29 17.89
CA ILE A 153 -24.12 -9.63 18.26
C ILE A 153 -23.47 -9.61 19.64
N ASN A 154 -22.55 -8.67 19.88
CA ASN A 154 -21.82 -8.59 21.15
C ASN A 154 -22.75 -8.35 22.34
N TYR A 155 -23.77 -7.51 22.16
CA TYR A 155 -24.80 -7.26 23.17
C TYR A 155 -25.66 -8.51 23.42
N LYS A 156 -26.12 -9.20 22.36
CA LYS A 156 -26.90 -10.43 22.51
C LYS A 156 -26.10 -11.56 23.17
N VAL A 157 -24.81 -11.67 22.89
CA VAL A 157 -23.96 -12.65 23.58
C VAL A 157 -23.85 -12.33 25.08
N LEU A 158 -23.71 -11.05 25.43
CA LEU A 158 -23.70 -10.62 26.84
C LEU A 158 -25.03 -10.96 27.54
N ASP A 159 -26.15 -10.68 26.89
CA ASP A 159 -27.50 -10.89 27.41
C ASP A 159 -27.81 -12.38 27.63
N TYR A 160 -27.49 -13.25 26.67
CA TYR A 160 -27.84 -14.68 26.74
C TYR A 160 -26.80 -15.56 27.43
N PHE A 161 -25.50 -15.24 27.32
CA PHE A 161 -24.41 -16.11 27.76
C PHE A 161 -23.51 -15.50 28.85
N GLY A 162 -23.72 -14.24 29.22
CA GLY A 162 -22.98 -13.54 30.27
C GLY A 162 -21.56 -13.10 29.86
N ASN A 163 -20.80 -12.66 30.87
CA ASN A 163 -19.53 -11.94 30.66
C ASN A 163 -18.41 -12.76 30.00
N GLY A 164 -18.28 -14.05 30.34
CA GLY A 164 -17.18 -14.88 29.84
C GLY A 164 -17.18 -15.00 28.31
N PRO A 165 -18.25 -15.54 27.70
CA PRO A 165 -18.40 -15.60 26.25
C PRO A 165 -18.39 -14.23 25.57
N HIS A 166 -18.98 -13.21 26.21
CA HIS A 166 -18.95 -11.84 25.70
C HIS A 166 -17.52 -11.32 25.49
N MET A 167 -16.61 -11.53 26.44
CA MET A 167 -15.23 -11.06 26.34
C MET A 167 -14.47 -11.73 25.18
N LEU A 168 -14.70 -13.02 24.96
CA LEU A 168 -14.13 -13.76 23.83
C LEU A 168 -14.66 -13.24 22.48
N VAL A 169 -15.99 -13.11 22.34
CA VAL A 169 -16.61 -12.62 21.10
C VAL A 169 -16.22 -11.18 20.79
N ARG A 170 -16.12 -10.33 21.82
CA ARG A 170 -15.64 -8.95 21.67
C ARG A 170 -14.20 -8.92 21.17
N GLY A 171 -13.31 -9.71 21.77
CA GLY A 171 -11.92 -9.81 21.33
C GLY A 171 -11.79 -10.26 19.87
N LEU A 172 -12.53 -11.31 19.48
CA LEU A 172 -12.55 -11.80 18.11
C LEU A 172 -13.14 -10.76 17.13
N SER A 173 -14.22 -10.09 17.51
CA SER A 173 -14.85 -9.05 16.69
C SER A 173 -13.91 -7.86 16.47
N THR A 174 -13.23 -7.41 17.53
CA THR A 174 -12.25 -6.32 17.44
C THR A 174 -11.05 -6.72 16.58
N LEU A 175 -10.53 -7.95 16.73
CA LEU A 175 -9.45 -8.47 15.89
C LEU A 175 -9.88 -8.57 14.43
N ALA A 176 -11.11 -8.99 14.14
CA ALA A 176 -11.62 -9.13 12.78
C ALA A 176 -12.01 -7.80 12.12
N PHE A 177 -12.23 -6.73 12.90
CA PHE A 177 -12.76 -5.46 12.41
C PHE A 177 -11.90 -4.82 11.30
N PRO A 178 -10.55 -4.70 11.42
CA PRO A 178 -9.72 -4.18 10.33
C PRO A 178 -9.81 -5.02 9.06
N ALA A 179 -9.94 -6.35 9.19
CA ALA A 179 -10.14 -7.23 8.04
C ALA A 179 -11.50 -6.98 7.38
N ALA A 180 -12.54 -6.72 8.16
CA ALA A 180 -13.86 -6.41 7.63
C ALA A 180 -13.88 -5.08 6.87
N ILE A 181 -13.21 -4.04 7.37
CA ILE A 181 -13.06 -2.76 6.65
C ILE A 181 -12.27 -2.94 5.36
N MET A 182 -11.15 -3.67 5.39
CA MET A 182 -10.35 -3.97 4.20
C MET A 182 -11.15 -4.76 3.15
N VAL A 183 -11.87 -5.81 3.56
CA VAL A 183 -12.73 -6.59 2.65
C VAL A 183 -13.87 -5.74 2.11
N LEU A 184 -14.47 -4.88 2.93
CA LEU A 184 -15.53 -3.99 2.50
C LEU A 184 -15.05 -3.01 1.44
N ALA A 185 -13.86 -2.43 1.61
CA ALA A 185 -13.28 -1.49 0.66
C ALA A 185 -12.92 -2.13 -0.68
N VAL A 186 -12.53 -3.40 -0.71
CA VAL A 186 -12.15 -4.03 -1.99
C VAL A 186 -13.30 -4.77 -2.67
N GLU A 187 -14.15 -5.44 -1.90
CA GLU A 187 -15.24 -6.26 -2.45
C GLU A 187 -16.55 -5.48 -2.59
N HIS A 188 -16.63 -4.25 -2.04
CA HIS A 188 -17.83 -3.42 -1.97
C HIS A 188 -19.08 -4.19 -1.48
N SER A 189 -18.88 -5.26 -0.68
CA SER A 189 -19.94 -6.19 -0.31
C SER A 189 -20.03 -6.37 1.21
N PHE A 190 -21.16 -5.91 1.76
CA PHE A 190 -21.48 -6.04 3.17
C PHE A 190 -21.43 -7.50 3.66
N PHE A 191 -22.04 -8.43 2.91
CA PHE A 191 -22.10 -9.84 3.30
C PHE A 191 -20.74 -10.52 3.26
N LYS A 192 -19.86 -10.16 2.32
CA LYS A 192 -18.47 -10.66 2.30
C LYS A 192 -17.67 -10.11 3.49
N ALA A 193 -17.84 -8.83 3.83
CA ALA A 193 -17.20 -8.21 4.98
C ALA A 193 -17.67 -8.77 6.33
N LEU A 194 -18.86 -9.37 6.39
CA LEU A 194 -19.38 -10.04 7.58
C LEU A 194 -19.03 -11.54 7.64
N ASN A 195 -18.63 -12.14 6.52
CA ASN A 195 -18.40 -13.58 6.44
C ASN A 195 -17.10 -13.98 7.17
N PRO A 196 -17.15 -14.75 8.27
CA PRO A 196 -15.98 -15.08 9.07
C PRO A 196 -14.93 -15.88 8.29
N LEU A 197 -15.33 -16.68 7.29
CA LEU A 197 -14.40 -17.43 6.46
C LEU A 197 -13.59 -16.50 5.56
N VAL A 198 -14.24 -15.50 4.95
CA VAL A 198 -13.56 -14.49 4.12
C VAL A 198 -12.59 -13.69 4.98
N LEU A 199 -13.01 -13.24 6.16
CA LEU A 199 -12.15 -12.52 7.09
C LEU A 199 -10.95 -13.36 7.52
N LEU A 200 -11.16 -14.63 7.88
CA LEU A 200 -10.07 -15.53 8.29
C LEU A 200 -9.10 -15.81 7.14
N LEU A 201 -9.60 -15.96 5.91
CA LEU A 201 -8.77 -16.10 4.71
C LEU A 201 -7.95 -14.84 4.45
N THR A 202 -8.54 -13.65 4.56
CA THR A 202 -7.82 -12.37 4.42
C THR A 202 -6.72 -12.24 5.46
N ILE A 203 -7.02 -12.52 6.74
CA ILE A 203 -6.03 -12.52 7.83
C ILE A 203 -4.91 -13.53 7.55
N LYS A 204 -5.25 -14.74 7.11
CA LYS A 204 -4.28 -15.79 6.79
C LYS A 204 -3.39 -15.43 5.59
N ARG A 205 -3.93 -14.77 4.57
CA ARG A 205 -3.19 -14.32 3.37
C ARG A 205 -2.19 -13.21 3.71
N ILE A 206 -2.57 -12.27 4.60
CA ILE A 206 -1.65 -11.25 5.11
C ILE A 206 -0.59 -11.88 6.05
N GLY A 207 -0.99 -12.87 6.84
CA GLY A 207 -0.11 -13.62 7.73
C GLY A 207 0.25 -12.84 9.01
N PRO A 208 1.43 -13.08 9.61
CA PRO A 208 1.82 -12.49 10.90
C PRO A 208 1.82 -10.95 10.91
N SER A 209 2.07 -10.33 9.76
CA SER A 209 2.00 -8.88 9.58
C SER A 209 0.64 -8.28 9.93
N TYR A 210 -0.44 -9.07 9.86
CA TYR A 210 -1.77 -8.64 10.27
C TYR A 210 -1.82 -8.32 11.77
N PHE A 211 -1.19 -9.14 12.62
CA PHE A 211 -1.16 -8.88 14.07
C PHE A 211 -0.33 -7.65 14.40
N ILE A 212 0.75 -7.40 13.65
CA ILE A 212 1.51 -6.16 13.76
C ILE A 212 0.60 -4.98 13.40
N LEU A 213 -0.14 -5.07 12.28
CA LEU A 213 -1.08 -4.03 11.86
C LEU A 213 -2.12 -3.79 12.96
N PHE A 214 -2.72 -4.86 13.48
CA PHE A 214 -3.73 -4.79 14.54
C PHE A 214 -3.19 -4.09 15.80
N ILE A 215 -1.97 -4.43 16.25
CA ILE A 215 -1.33 -3.77 17.39
C ILE A 215 -1.14 -2.27 17.10
N PHE A 216 -0.66 -1.89 15.91
CA PHE A 216 -0.53 -0.47 15.54
C PHE A 216 -1.88 0.25 15.51
N LEU A 217 -2.93 -0.36 14.94
CA LEU A 217 -4.27 0.21 14.93
C LEU A 217 -4.85 0.36 16.34
N ALA A 218 -4.60 -0.61 17.23
CA ALA A 218 -4.99 -0.53 18.64
C ALA A 218 -4.23 0.57 19.39
N LEU A 219 -2.92 0.70 19.15
CA LEU A 219 -2.10 1.79 19.70
C LEU A 219 -2.58 3.16 19.20
N LEU A 220 -2.94 3.29 17.93
CA LEU A 220 -3.50 4.51 17.36
C LEU A 220 -4.84 4.87 18.00
N GLN A 221 -5.75 3.90 18.14
CA GLN A 221 -7.02 4.12 18.82
C GLN A 221 -6.79 4.57 20.27
N PHE A 222 -5.95 3.86 21.02
CA PHE A 222 -5.65 4.22 22.40
C PHE A 222 -4.99 5.59 22.51
N SER A 223 -4.08 5.92 21.59
CA SER A 223 -3.44 7.25 21.53
C SER A 223 -4.45 8.36 21.27
N SER A 224 -5.43 8.14 20.39
CA SER A 224 -6.52 9.08 20.12
C SER A 224 -7.36 9.35 21.38
N GLU A 225 -7.78 8.30 22.09
CA GLU A 225 -8.55 8.43 23.33
C GLU A 225 -7.76 9.18 24.41
N GLN A 226 -6.48 8.83 24.59
CA GLN A 226 -5.62 9.50 25.57
C GLN A 226 -5.35 10.96 25.21
N ALA A 227 -5.20 11.28 23.92
CA ALA A 227 -5.04 12.66 23.45
C ALA A 227 -6.31 13.49 23.75
N ILE A 228 -7.48 12.93 23.50
CA ILE A 228 -8.78 13.55 23.83
C ILE A 228 -8.92 13.75 25.34
N TYR A 229 -8.60 12.74 26.14
CA TYR A 229 -8.66 12.80 27.60
C TYR A 229 -7.77 13.91 28.18
N LEU A 230 -6.54 14.05 27.68
CA LEU A 230 -5.65 15.14 28.10
C LEU A 230 -6.22 16.51 27.73
N LEU A 231 -6.85 16.60 26.56
CA LEU A 231 -7.44 17.84 26.05
C LEU A 231 -8.64 18.32 26.87
N MET A 232 -9.41 17.40 27.47
CA MET A 232 -10.53 17.71 28.37
C MET A 232 -10.11 18.62 29.54
N SER A 233 -8.86 18.51 29.99
CA SER A 233 -8.37 19.28 31.14
C SER A 233 -7.82 20.66 30.76
N ILE A 234 -7.59 20.92 29.48
CA ILE A 234 -6.86 22.12 28.99
C ILE A 234 -7.78 23.07 28.23
N LEU A 235 -8.69 22.54 27.41
CA LEU A 235 -9.50 23.37 26.51
C LEU A 235 -10.80 23.87 27.14
N PRO A 236 -11.20 25.13 26.86
CA PRO A 236 -12.55 25.60 27.12
C PRO A 236 -13.60 24.74 26.39
N GLY A 237 -14.77 24.55 27.01
CA GLY A 237 -15.82 23.66 26.49
C GLY A 237 -16.29 23.97 25.06
N GLU A 238 -16.18 25.22 24.62
CA GLU A 238 -16.57 25.62 23.24
C GLU A 238 -15.67 25.03 22.15
N PHE A 239 -14.37 24.86 22.42
CA PHE A 239 -13.40 24.31 21.46
C PHE A 239 -13.22 22.80 21.61
N PHE A 240 -13.70 22.24 22.73
CA PHE A 240 -13.52 20.83 23.05
C PHE A 240 -14.08 19.92 21.96
N PHE A 241 -15.34 20.14 21.55
CA PHE A 241 -16.00 19.30 20.56
C PHE A 241 -15.35 19.35 19.17
N ALA A 242 -14.92 20.55 18.73
CA ALA A 242 -14.21 20.72 17.47
C ALA A 242 -12.87 19.98 17.48
N SER A 243 -12.16 20.06 18.60
CA SER A 243 -10.85 19.43 18.77
C SER A 243 -10.95 17.91 18.84
N VAL A 244 -11.98 17.37 19.51
CA VAL A 244 -12.27 15.94 19.52
C VAL A 244 -12.54 15.42 18.10
N ASN A 245 -13.35 16.12 17.32
CA ASN A 245 -13.59 15.74 15.92
C ASN A 245 -12.31 15.80 15.09
N PHE A 246 -11.50 16.85 15.26
CA PHE A 246 -10.24 17.00 14.53
C PHE A 246 -9.29 15.84 14.82
N ILE A 247 -9.06 15.53 16.10
CA ILE A 247 -8.19 14.42 16.52
C ILE A 247 -8.76 13.10 15.98
N SER A 248 -10.06 12.85 16.16
CA SER A 248 -10.69 11.61 15.70
C SER A 248 -10.55 11.41 14.19
N MET A 249 -10.84 12.45 13.40
CA MET A 249 -10.69 12.41 11.94
C MET A 249 -9.24 12.20 11.52
N TYR A 250 -8.30 12.88 12.18
CA TYR A 250 -6.87 12.73 11.91
C TYR A 250 -6.41 11.28 12.11
N PHE A 251 -6.71 10.68 13.28
CA PHE A 251 -6.30 9.31 13.60
C PHE A 251 -7.02 8.26 12.73
N VAL A 252 -8.31 8.44 12.43
CA VAL A 252 -9.03 7.55 11.52
C VAL A 252 -8.38 7.57 10.13
N LEU A 253 -7.99 8.73 9.62
CA LEU A 253 -7.35 8.80 8.30
C LEU A 253 -5.99 8.09 8.29
N ILE A 254 -5.21 8.17 9.38
CA ILE A 254 -3.98 7.36 9.54
C ILE A 254 -4.33 5.88 9.45
N MET A 255 -5.32 5.41 10.21
CA MET A 255 -5.72 3.99 10.23
C MET A 255 -6.16 3.50 8.84
N TYR A 256 -6.94 4.28 8.11
CA TYR A 256 -7.39 3.93 6.75
C TYR A 256 -6.24 3.91 5.75
N SER A 257 -5.33 4.90 5.83
CA SER A 257 -4.13 4.93 4.99
C SER A 257 -3.23 3.71 5.24
N MET A 258 -3.12 3.25 6.50
CA MET A 258 -2.37 2.05 6.87
C MET A 258 -3.03 0.77 6.35
N MET A 259 -4.36 0.64 6.50
CA MET A 259 -5.12 -0.50 5.98
C MET A 259 -5.02 -0.58 4.45
N GLY A 260 -5.19 0.55 3.75
CA GLY A 260 -5.02 0.63 2.30
C GLY A 260 -3.61 0.24 1.86
N TYR A 261 -2.58 0.72 2.58
CA TYR A 261 -1.21 0.32 2.27
C TYR A 261 -0.94 -1.18 2.49
N VAL A 262 -1.57 -1.80 3.50
CA VAL A 262 -1.44 -3.26 3.69
C VAL A 262 -2.12 -4.03 2.57
N LEU A 263 -3.28 -3.56 2.09
CA LEU A 263 -3.90 -4.12 0.88
C LEU A 263 -2.96 -4.00 -0.33
N TYR A 264 -2.32 -2.85 -0.51
CA TYR A 264 -1.31 -2.65 -1.55
C TYR A 264 -0.09 -3.57 -1.35
N GLN A 265 0.42 -3.74 -0.14
CA GLN A 265 1.57 -4.61 0.12
C GLN A 265 1.27 -6.09 -0.17
N TYR A 266 0.03 -6.53 0.06
CA TYR A 266 -0.42 -7.91 -0.07
C TYR A 266 -1.38 -8.14 -1.24
N HIS A 267 -1.39 -7.25 -2.25
CA HIS A 267 -2.34 -7.30 -3.37
C HIS A 267 -2.27 -8.63 -4.15
N GLU A 268 -1.07 -9.12 -4.46
CA GLU A 268 -0.87 -10.39 -5.17
C GLU A 268 -1.46 -11.61 -4.41
N PRO A 269 -1.10 -11.88 -3.13
CA PRO A 269 -1.73 -12.95 -2.36
C PRO A 269 -3.24 -12.81 -2.19
N LEU A 270 -3.74 -11.58 -2.16
CA LEU A 270 -5.17 -11.30 -2.04
C LEU A 270 -5.91 -11.46 -3.39
N GLY A 271 -5.18 -11.49 -4.51
CA GLY A 271 -5.74 -11.65 -5.86
C GLY A 271 -6.14 -10.32 -6.51
N PHE A 272 -5.60 -9.19 -6.04
CA PHE A 272 -5.90 -7.85 -6.54
C PHE A 272 -4.83 -7.36 -7.52
N SER A 273 -5.28 -6.69 -8.57
CA SER A 273 -4.41 -5.93 -9.49
C SER A 273 -4.28 -4.49 -9.00
N ILE A 274 -3.05 -3.98 -8.97
CA ILE A 274 -2.75 -2.57 -8.66
C ILE A 274 -2.73 -1.74 -9.94
N GLU A 275 -3.11 -0.47 -9.85
CA GLU A 275 -3.03 0.47 -10.98
C GLU A 275 -1.62 1.03 -11.13
N GLU A 276 -0.97 1.35 -10.00
CA GLU A 276 0.36 1.93 -9.97
C GLU A 276 1.32 1.14 -9.07
N GLU A 277 2.36 0.57 -9.68
CA GLU A 277 3.45 -0.05 -8.93
C GLU A 277 4.45 1.01 -8.47
N TYR A 278 4.11 1.69 -7.37
CA TYR A 278 4.96 2.72 -6.79
C TYR A 278 6.25 2.15 -6.17
N LEU A 279 7.38 2.46 -6.79
CA LEU A 279 8.71 2.00 -6.36
C LEU A 279 9.63 3.17 -6.03
N GLU A 280 9.67 3.55 -4.75
CA GLU A 280 10.53 4.63 -4.23
C GLU A 280 12.00 4.50 -4.65
N ASP A 281 12.51 3.26 -4.76
CA ASP A 281 13.92 3.01 -5.02
C ASP A 281 14.27 3.04 -6.52
N ARG A 282 13.29 3.05 -7.45
CA ARG A 282 13.58 3.19 -8.89
C ARG A 282 14.14 4.56 -9.25
N ASP A 283 13.59 5.63 -8.67
CA ASP A 283 14.02 6.99 -9.02
C ASP A 283 15.33 7.39 -8.33
N LYS A 284 15.67 6.79 -7.18
CA LYS A 284 16.96 7.03 -6.50
C LYS A 284 18.15 6.31 -7.14
N HIS A 285 17.92 5.17 -7.81
CA HIS A 285 18.99 4.36 -8.41
C HIS A 285 19.14 4.54 -9.93
N LYS A 286 18.34 5.41 -10.57
CA LYS A 286 18.53 5.80 -11.98
C LYS A 286 19.89 6.44 -12.27
N THR A 287 20.62 6.89 -11.24
CA THR A 287 21.80 7.74 -11.38
C THR A 287 23.14 7.01 -11.54
N ASP A 288 23.21 5.68 -11.31
CA ASP A 288 24.53 5.01 -11.20
C ASP A 288 24.72 3.80 -12.16
N SER A 289 23.66 3.27 -12.74
CA SER A 289 23.75 2.19 -13.74
C SER A 289 23.75 2.81 -15.14
N GLY A 290 24.77 2.51 -15.96
CA GLY A 290 24.92 3.00 -17.33
C GLY A 290 23.69 2.79 -18.25
N ASP A 291 23.80 3.22 -19.52
CA ASP A 291 22.68 3.27 -20.48
C ASP A 291 21.79 2.00 -20.39
N PRO A 292 20.50 2.16 -20.03
CA PRO A 292 19.57 1.05 -19.83
C PRO A 292 19.55 0.02 -20.96
N ARG A 293 19.81 0.46 -22.19
CA ARG A 293 19.80 -0.35 -23.40
C ARG A 293 20.88 -1.43 -23.42
N PHE A 294 21.99 -1.20 -22.72
CA PHE A 294 23.12 -2.13 -22.73
C PHE A 294 23.25 -2.97 -21.45
N ARG A 295 22.30 -2.90 -20.51
CA ARG A 295 22.36 -3.66 -19.25
C ARG A 295 22.46 -5.16 -19.45
N HIS A 296 21.72 -5.70 -20.42
CA HIS A 296 21.79 -7.13 -20.76
C HIS A 296 23.21 -7.53 -21.19
N ILE A 297 23.88 -6.65 -21.93
CA ILE A 297 25.24 -6.86 -22.43
C ILE A 297 26.23 -6.80 -21.27
N ASP A 298 26.06 -5.85 -20.35
CA ASP A 298 26.86 -5.76 -19.12
C ASP A 298 26.74 -7.03 -18.27
N ILE A 299 25.53 -7.59 -18.15
CA ILE A 299 25.29 -8.85 -17.46
C ILE A 299 26.05 -10.00 -18.15
N LEU A 300 25.98 -10.13 -19.48
CA LEU A 300 26.71 -11.18 -20.21
C LEU A 300 28.24 -11.05 -20.03
N ILE A 301 28.75 -9.83 -20.02
CA ILE A 301 30.18 -9.57 -19.78
C ILE A 301 30.57 -9.99 -18.37
N GLN A 302 29.76 -9.64 -17.36
CA GLN A 302 30.01 -10.02 -15.96
C GLN A 302 29.95 -11.53 -15.71
N GLU A 303 29.11 -12.26 -16.45
CA GLU A 303 29.03 -13.73 -16.39
C GLU A 303 30.10 -14.42 -17.27
N GLY A 304 30.99 -13.67 -17.92
CA GLY A 304 32.07 -14.22 -18.75
C GLY A 304 31.63 -14.73 -20.12
N LYS A 305 30.39 -14.47 -20.54
CA LYS A 305 29.84 -14.83 -21.85
C LYS A 305 30.20 -13.80 -22.92
N ILE A 306 31.50 -13.56 -23.08
CA ILE A 306 32.05 -12.48 -23.92
C ILE A 306 31.65 -12.66 -25.40
N ALA A 307 31.72 -13.88 -25.93
CA ALA A 307 31.35 -14.17 -27.31
C ALA A 307 29.86 -13.88 -27.62
N GLU A 308 28.97 -14.22 -26.69
CA GLU A 308 27.52 -13.91 -26.83
C GLU A 308 27.28 -12.40 -26.75
N ALA A 309 27.99 -11.69 -25.87
CA ALA A 309 27.90 -10.24 -25.74
C ALA A 309 28.36 -9.51 -27.01
N GLU A 310 29.47 -9.97 -27.61
CA GLU A 310 30.01 -9.46 -28.86
C GLU A 310 29.01 -9.63 -30.02
N GLN A 311 28.47 -10.85 -30.19
CA GLN A 311 27.49 -11.13 -31.23
C GLN A 311 26.25 -10.23 -31.13
N ARG A 312 25.74 -9.99 -29.91
CA ARG A 312 24.60 -9.09 -29.70
C ARG A 312 24.92 -7.63 -29.98
N LEU A 313 26.11 -7.16 -29.62
CA LEU A 313 26.55 -5.81 -29.96
C LEU A 313 26.65 -5.63 -31.48
N ILE A 314 27.23 -6.61 -32.19
CA ILE A 314 27.32 -6.60 -33.65
C ILE A 314 25.93 -6.59 -34.28
N GLN A 315 25.01 -7.42 -33.78
CA GLN A 315 23.63 -7.46 -34.29
C GLN A 315 22.94 -6.11 -34.10
N THR A 316 23.08 -5.50 -32.92
CA THR A 316 22.51 -4.17 -32.62
C THR A 316 23.07 -3.09 -33.55
N ILE A 317 24.37 -3.16 -33.88
CA ILE A 317 25.01 -2.24 -34.84
C ILE A 317 24.49 -2.46 -36.27
N LYS A 318 24.23 -3.72 -36.66
CA LYS A 318 23.66 -4.03 -37.98
C LYS A 318 22.22 -3.52 -38.10
N ASP A 319 21.44 -3.69 -37.05
CA ASP A 319 20.04 -3.27 -37.02
C ASP A 319 19.91 -1.73 -36.97
N ASN A 320 20.84 -1.03 -36.30
CA ASN A 320 20.90 0.43 -36.24
C ASN A 320 22.33 0.98 -36.55
N PRO A 321 22.70 1.11 -37.83
CA PRO A 321 24.07 1.48 -38.23
C PRO A 321 24.51 2.89 -37.81
N GLY A 322 23.57 3.81 -37.58
CA GLY A 322 23.84 5.20 -37.21
C GLY A 322 24.13 5.41 -35.73
N GLU A 323 23.99 4.39 -34.89
CA GLU A 323 24.11 4.54 -33.45
C GLU A 323 25.57 4.36 -32.97
N LEU A 324 26.11 5.37 -32.28
CA LEU A 324 27.50 5.37 -31.81
C LEU A 324 27.71 4.57 -30.51
N GLY A 325 26.70 4.51 -29.64
CA GLY A 325 26.80 3.85 -28.32
C GLY A 325 27.21 2.37 -28.38
N PRO A 326 26.57 1.52 -29.21
CA PRO A 326 26.94 0.12 -29.33
C PRO A 326 28.38 -0.07 -29.86
N ARG A 327 28.82 0.80 -30.77
CA ARG A 327 30.17 0.76 -31.36
C ARG A 327 31.25 1.11 -30.34
N GLU A 328 31.01 2.16 -29.54
CA GLU A 328 31.93 2.53 -28.47
C GLU A 328 32.06 1.40 -27.45
N LYS A 329 30.94 0.78 -27.08
CA LYS A 329 30.94 -0.32 -26.10
C LYS A 329 31.66 -1.57 -26.64
N LEU A 330 31.46 -1.91 -27.91
CA LEU A 330 32.20 -2.98 -28.59
C LEU A 330 33.70 -2.68 -28.65
N HIS A 331 34.09 -1.44 -28.95
CA HIS A 331 35.50 -1.05 -28.96
C HIS A 331 36.14 -1.17 -27.58
N ARG A 332 35.47 -0.70 -26.52
CA ARG A 332 35.91 -0.87 -25.13
C ARG A 332 36.04 -2.35 -24.75
N LEU A 333 35.13 -3.21 -25.19
CA LEU A 333 35.19 -4.65 -24.98
C LEU A 333 36.48 -5.25 -25.57
N TYR A 334 36.81 -4.93 -26.82
CA TYR A 334 38.02 -5.43 -27.48
C TYR A 334 39.31 -4.92 -26.83
N ILE A 335 39.35 -3.65 -26.40
CA ILE A 335 40.49 -3.13 -25.63
C ILE A 335 40.66 -3.91 -24.33
N ALA A 336 39.57 -4.16 -23.60
CA ALA A 336 39.62 -4.92 -22.35
C ALA A 336 40.05 -6.38 -22.56
N MET A 337 39.65 -7.02 -23.66
CA MET A 337 40.10 -8.37 -24.03
C MET A 337 41.58 -8.42 -24.41
N ARG A 338 42.10 -7.39 -25.09
CA ARG A 338 43.51 -7.32 -25.49
C ARG A 338 44.47 -7.14 -24.31
N ASN A 339 43.98 -6.56 -23.23
CA ASN A 339 44.77 -6.26 -22.01
C ASN A 339 44.65 -7.35 -20.92
N ARG A 340 43.94 -8.45 -21.20
CA ARG A 340 43.95 -9.69 -20.40
C ARG A 340 44.90 -10.68 -21.04
#